data_AF-A0A378AP61-F1
#
_entry.id   AF-A0A378AP61-F1
#
_cell.length_a   1.000
_cell.length_b   1.000
_cell.length_c   1.000
_cell.angle_alpha   90.00
_cell.angle_beta   90.00
_cell.angle_gamma   90.00
#
_symmetry.space_group_name_H-M   'P 1'
#
loop_
_entity.id
_entity.type
_entity.pdbx_description
1 polymer ?
#
loop_
_entity_poly.entity_id
_entity_poly.type
_entity_poly.pdbx_seq_one_letter_code
_entity_poly.pdbx_strand_id
1 'polypeptide(L)'
;MTQQATITDELAFSQPYGEQEKQILTPEAVEFLTELVSRFTPARNKLLAARLQQQQAIDDGQLPDFISETASIRNGDWTIRGIPADLQDRRVEITGPVERKMVINALNANVKVFMADFEDSLAPDWRKVIDGQINLRDAVNGTISYTNEAGKIYQLQPNPLCWYAVCAACICRKSM
;
A
#
# COMPACT_ATOMS: atom_id res chain seq x y z
N MET A 1 -26.00 28.26 13.96
CA MET A 1 -24.76 28.83 13.39
C MET A 1 -24.29 27.89 12.30
N THR A 2 -24.53 28.25 11.05
CA THR A 2 -24.14 27.48 9.86
C THR A 2 -22.64 27.64 9.68
N GLN A 3 -21.86 26.58 9.94
CA GLN A 3 -20.45 26.56 9.56
C GLN A 3 -20.38 26.54 8.03
N GLN A 4 -19.92 27.63 7.44
CA GLN A 4 -19.53 27.66 6.04
C GLN A 4 -18.34 26.73 5.87
N ALA A 5 -18.52 25.65 5.12
CA ALA A 5 -17.43 24.77 4.73
C ALA A 5 -16.52 25.54 3.78
N THR A 6 -15.30 25.83 4.22
CA THR A 6 -14.25 26.41 3.39
C THR A 6 -13.85 25.36 2.35
N ILE A 7 -13.93 25.69 1.06
CA ILE A 7 -13.42 24.83 -0.02
C ILE A 7 -11.90 25.03 -0.03
N THR A 8 -11.17 24.21 0.73
CA THR A 8 -9.71 24.19 0.70
C THR A 8 -9.26 22.89 0.04
N ASP A 9 -8.40 23.00 -0.97
CA ASP A 9 -7.76 21.83 -1.57
C ASP A 9 -6.56 21.33 -0.73
N GLU A 10 -6.30 21.94 0.42
CA GLU A 10 -5.17 21.62 1.31
C GLU A 10 -5.53 20.57 2.38
N LEU A 11 -4.56 19.71 2.68
CA LEU A 11 -4.67 18.72 3.75
C LEU A 11 -4.35 19.34 5.12
N ALA A 12 -5.13 18.95 6.13
CA ALA A 12 -4.85 19.27 7.52
C ALA A 12 -4.38 18.00 8.26
N PHE A 13 -3.29 18.13 9.03
CA PHE A 13 -2.72 17.04 9.83
C PHE A 13 -3.06 17.24 11.31
N SER A 14 -3.63 16.21 11.95
CA SER A 14 -4.04 16.26 13.35
C SER A 14 -2.93 15.85 14.33
N GLN A 15 -1.88 15.18 13.85
CA GLN A 15 -0.75 14.74 14.65
C GLN A 15 0.40 15.76 14.60
N PRO A 16 1.17 15.91 15.68
CA PRO A 16 2.37 16.75 15.67
C PRO A 16 3.42 16.26 14.66
N TYR A 17 4.18 17.19 14.07
CA TYR A 17 5.30 16.87 13.19
C TYR A 17 6.57 16.54 14.00
N GLY A 18 6.75 15.27 14.32
CA GLY A 18 7.98 14.75 14.92
C GLY A 18 9.07 14.46 13.88
N GLU A 19 10.18 13.87 14.34
CA GLU A 19 11.31 13.52 13.46
C GLU A 19 10.96 12.42 12.44
N GLN A 20 10.03 11.53 12.79
CA GLN A 20 9.56 10.47 11.88
C GLN A 20 8.69 11.06 10.77
N GLU A 21 7.77 11.97 11.12
CA GLU A 21 6.90 12.65 10.18
C GLU A 21 7.71 13.51 9.20
N LYS A 22 8.70 14.26 9.67
CA LYS A 22 9.57 15.08 8.79
C LYS A 22 10.29 14.26 7.72
N GLN A 23 10.56 12.98 7.97
CA GLN A 23 11.22 12.08 7.03
C GLN A 23 10.31 11.53 5.93
N ILE A 24 8.99 11.46 6.19
CA ILE A 24 8.00 10.83 5.29
C ILE A 24 7.07 11.88 4.68
N LEU A 25 6.59 12.81 5.49
CA LEU A 25 5.71 13.92 5.12
C LEU A 25 6.55 15.16 4.77
N THR A 26 7.49 14.99 3.83
CA THR A 26 8.22 16.13 3.26
C THR A 26 7.25 17.04 2.49
N PRO A 27 7.60 18.31 2.23
CA PRO A 27 6.74 19.21 1.45
C PRO A 27 6.29 18.62 0.12
N GLU A 28 7.21 17.98 -0.62
CA GLU A 28 6.94 17.36 -1.92
C GLU A 28 6.04 16.12 -1.79
N ALA A 29 6.24 15.31 -0.73
CA ALA A 29 5.39 14.15 -0.46
C ALA A 29 3.96 14.58 -0.08
N VAL A 30 3.83 15.66 0.69
CA VAL A 30 2.53 16.23 1.08
C VAL A 30 1.84 16.88 -0.12
N GLU A 31 2.57 17.59 -0.98
CA GLU A 31 2.04 18.16 -2.22
C GLU A 31 1.45 17.06 -3.11
N PHE A 32 2.22 16.00 -3.37
CA PHE A 32 1.75 14.86 -4.15
C PHE A 32 0.54 14.16 -3.50
N LEU A 33 0.57 13.95 -2.18
CA LEU A 33 -0.57 13.36 -1.46
C LEU A 33 -1.82 14.24 -1.57
N THR A 34 -1.65 15.56 -1.49
CA THR A 34 -2.73 16.54 -1.62
C THR A 34 -3.37 16.45 -3.00
N GLU A 35 -2.57 16.40 -4.06
CA GLU A 35 -3.09 16.23 -5.43
C GLU A 35 -3.90 14.93 -5.58
N LEU A 36 -3.40 13.81 -5.04
CA LEU A 36 -4.11 12.54 -5.09
C LEU A 36 -5.44 12.59 -4.33
N VAL A 37 -5.43 13.13 -3.11
CA VAL A 37 -6.63 13.23 -2.28
C VAL A 37 -7.68 14.10 -2.95
N SER A 38 -7.31 15.29 -3.42
CA SER A 38 -8.23 16.23 -4.06
C SER A 38 -8.80 15.66 -5.36
N ARG A 39 -7.99 14.95 -6.15
CA ARG A 39 -8.43 14.37 -7.42
C ARG A 39 -9.32 13.12 -7.27
N PHE A 40 -8.99 12.22 -6.35
CA PHE A 40 -9.59 10.88 -6.34
C PHE A 40 -10.60 10.63 -5.21
N THR A 41 -10.57 11.42 -4.12
CA THR A 41 -11.51 11.25 -3.00
C THR A 41 -12.98 11.38 -3.41
N PRO A 42 -13.40 12.35 -4.27
CA PRO A 42 -14.79 12.44 -4.68
C PRO A 42 -15.29 11.16 -5.38
N ALA A 43 -14.48 10.59 -6.27
CA ALA A 43 -14.82 9.34 -6.95
C ALA A 43 -14.85 8.15 -5.99
N ARG A 44 -13.86 8.05 -5.08
CA ARG A 44 -13.82 7.03 -4.03
C ARG A 44 -15.09 7.06 -3.17
N ASN A 45 -15.58 8.24 -2.79
CA ASN A 45 -16.79 8.39 -1.98
C ASN A 45 -18.06 7.98 -2.77
N LYS A 46 -18.14 8.29 -4.07
CA LYS A 46 -19.22 7.80 -4.93
C LYS A 46 -19.23 6.27 -5.03
N LEU A 47 -18.05 5.64 -5.14
CA LEU A 47 -17.93 4.18 -5.18
C LEU A 47 -18.37 3.53 -3.86
N LEU A 48 -18.06 4.14 -2.72
CA LEU A 48 -18.54 3.64 -1.42
C LEU A 48 -20.07 3.75 -1.30
N ALA A 49 -20.67 4.84 -1.77
CA ALA A 49 -22.12 4.98 -1.80
C ALA A 49 -22.77 3.94 -2.75
N ALA A 50 -22.16 3.70 -3.91
CA ALA A 50 -22.62 2.66 -4.84
C ALA A 50 -22.57 1.25 -4.23
N ARG A 51 -21.59 0.94 -3.37
CA ARG A 51 -21.56 -0.34 -2.64
C ARG A 51 -22.80 -0.55 -1.78
N LEU A 52 -23.28 0.50 -1.10
CA LEU A 52 -24.50 0.42 -0.29
C LEU A 52 -25.74 0.17 -1.15
N GLN A 53 -25.83 0.83 -2.32
CA GLN A 53 -26.92 0.61 -3.26
C GLN A 53 -26.93 -0.82 -3.82
N GLN A 54 -25.76 -1.34 -4.19
CA GLN A 54 -25.62 -2.71 -4.68
C GLN A 54 -25.96 -3.72 -3.58
N GLN A 55 -25.52 -3.50 -2.34
CA GLN A 55 -25.85 -4.38 -1.22
C GLN A 55 -27.36 -4.38 -0.96
N GLN A 56 -28.03 -3.22 -1.00
CA GLN A 56 -29.48 -3.14 -0.82
C GLN A 56 -30.24 -3.95 -1.90
N ALA A 57 -29.82 -3.86 -3.16
CA ALA A 57 -30.44 -4.65 -4.23
C ALA A 57 -30.30 -6.16 -3.99
N ILE A 58 -29.15 -6.59 -3.46
CA ILE A 58 -28.91 -7.99 -3.08
C ILE A 58 -29.80 -8.40 -1.90
N ASP A 59 -29.91 -7.55 -0.88
CA ASP A 59 -30.76 -7.79 0.29
C ASP A 59 -32.25 -7.85 -0.09
N ASP A 60 -32.66 -7.11 -1.12
CA ASP A 60 -34.01 -7.14 -1.71
C ASP A 60 -34.25 -8.37 -2.62
N GLY A 61 -33.28 -9.28 -2.71
CA GLY A 61 -33.41 -10.59 -3.36
C GLY A 61 -32.73 -10.70 -4.73
N GLN A 62 -32.01 -9.68 -5.21
CA GLN A 62 -31.25 -9.76 -6.46
C GLN A 62 -29.88 -10.41 -6.22
N LEU A 63 -29.79 -11.73 -6.36
CA LEU A 63 -28.51 -12.43 -6.23
C LEU A 63 -27.48 -11.93 -7.27
N PRO A 64 -26.19 -11.81 -6.90
CA PRO A 64 -25.15 -11.41 -7.84
C PRO A 64 -25.02 -12.40 -9.00
N ASP A 65 -24.85 -11.86 -10.21
CA ASP A 65 -24.56 -12.62 -11.43
C ASP A 65 -23.64 -11.80 -12.36
N PHE A 66 -23.19 -12.41 -13.47
CA PHE A 66 -22.39 -11.74 -14.48
C PHE A 66 -23.13 -10.57 -15.12
N ILE A 67 -22.46 -9.42 -15.20
CA ILE A 67 -22.99 -8.21 -15.85
C ILE A 67 -23.16 -8.47 -17.35
N SER A 68 -24.37 -8.28 -17.88
CA SER A 68 -24.70 -8.59 -19.27
C SER A 68 -23.99 -7.66 -20.26
N GLU A 69 -23.85 -6.39 -19.90
CA GLU A 69 -23.33 -5.28 -20.70
C GLU A 69 -21.83 -5.43 -20.98
N THR A 70 -21.11 -6.18 -20.14
CA THR A 70 -19.66 -6.43 -20.29
C THR A 70 -19.33 -7.74 -21.03
N ALA A 71 -20.32 -8.38 -21.66
CA ALA A 71 -20.12 -9.64 -22.38
C ALA A 71 -19.08 -9.55 -23.51
N SER A 72 -19.04 -8.43 -24.26
CA SER A 72 -18.05 -8.22 -25.32
C SER A 72 -16.60 -8.15 -24.80
N ILE A 73 -16.41 -7.68 -23.57
CA ILE A 73 -15.09 -7.66 -22.92
C ILE A 73 -14.69 -9.08 -22.53
N ARG A 74 -15.61 -9.86 -21.95
CA ARG A 74 -15.31 -11.25 -21.53
C ARG A 74 -15.04 -12.18 -22.71
N ASN A 75 -15.74 -11.95 -23.82
CA ASN A 75 -15.65 -12.78 -25.03
C ASN A 75 -14.65 -12.22 -26.06
N GLY A 76 -13.95 -11.12 -25.76
CA GLY A 76 -12.99 -10.51 -26.64
C GLY A 76 -11.58 -11.07 -26.45
N ASP A 77 -10.77 -11.05 -27.52
CA ASP A 77 -9.37 -11.44 -27.48
C ASP A 77 -8.51 -10.26 -27.00
N TRP A 78 -8.17 -10.25 -25.72
CA TRP A 78 -7.25 -9.26 -25.14
C TRP A 78 -6.38 -9.89 -24.05
N THR A 79 -5.24 -9.26 -23.80
CA THR A 79 -4.35 -9.61 -22.70
C THR A 79 -3.98 -8.36 -21.92
N ILE A 80 -3.49 -8.55 -20.69
CA ILE A 80 -2.87 -7.46 -19.93
C ILE A 80 -1.66 -6.89 -20.69
N ARG A 81 -1.23 -5.67 -20.32
CA ARG A 81 -0.12 -4.95 -20.97
C ARG A 81 1.21 -5.72 -20.98
N GLY A 82 1.47 -6.53 -19.96
CA GLY A 82 2.70 -7.30 -19.80
C GLY A 82 3.06 -7.52 -18.33
N ILE A 83 4.03 -8.41 -18.07
CA ILE A 83 4.49 -8.76 -16.72
C ILE A 83 6.01 -8.47 -16.61
N PRO A 84 6.45 -7.60 -15.69
CA PRO A 84 7.87 -7.36 -15.39
C PRO A 84 8.63 -8.66 -15.07
N ALA A 85 9.92 -8.74 -15.42
CA ALA A 85 10.71 -9.96 -15.31
C ALA A 85 10.79 -10.52 -13.87
N ASP A 86 10.86 -9.64 -12.88
CA ASP A 86 10.87 -9.95 -11.45
C ASP A 86 9.52 -10.47 -10.92
N LEU A 87 8.43 -10.28 -11.67
CA LEU A 87 7.08 -10.76 -11.35
C LEU A 87 6.67 -12.03 -12.10
N GLN A 88 7.55 -12.59 -12.93
CA GLN A 88 7.24 -13.81 -13.69
C GLN A 88 7.31 -15.08 -12.84
N ASP A 89 8.12 -15.08 -11.76
CA ASP A 89 8.23 -16.20 -10.81
C ASP A 89 7.70 -15.79 -9.43
N ARG A 90 6.43 -16.07 -9.17
CA ARG A 90 5.71 -15.77 -7.91
C ARG A 90 5.27 -17.04 -7.18
N ARG A 91 6.03 -18.13 -7.30
CA ARG A 91 5.63 -19.48 -6.82
C ARG A 91 5.30 -19.55 -5.33
N VAL A 92 5.92 -18.70 -4.51
CA VAL A 92 5.66 -18.58 -3.07
C VAL A 92 5.80 -17.12 -2.69
N GLU A 93 4.80 -16.60 -1.99
CA GLU A 93 4.76 -15.24 -1.44
C GLU A 93 4.58 -15.32 0.07
N ILE A 94 5.24 -14.43 0.80
CA ILE A 94 5.02 -14.25 2.23
C ILE A 94 4.33 -12.91 2.47
N THR A 95 3.36 -12.90 3.38
CA THR A 95 2.68 -11.68 3.82
C THR A 95 3.10 -11.36 5.24
N GLY A 96 3.15 -10.08 5.59
CA GLY A 96 3.49 -9.68 6.95
C GLY A 96 3.48 -8.18 7.18
N PRO A 97 3.49 -7.78 8.46
CA PRO A 97 3.42 -6.38 8.84
C PRO A 97 4.69 -5.63 8.45
N VAL A 98 4.56 -4.31 8.38
CA VAL A 98 5.65 -3.36 8.11
C VAL A 98 6.56 -3.06 9.30
N GLU A 99 6.55 -3.93 10.32
CA GLU A 99 7.46 -3.82 11.46
C GLU A 99 8.89 -4.16 11.02
N ARG A 100 9.88 -3.40 11.53
CA ARG A 100 11.25 -3.39 11.02
C ARG A 100 11.92 -4.77 11.02
N LYS A 101 11.83 -5.52 12.12
CA LYS A 101 12.41 -6.87 12.21
C LYS A 101 11.66 -7.84 11.30
N MET A 102 10.33 -7.74 11.22
CA MET A 102 9.50 -8.59 10.34
C MET A 102 9.80 -8.36 8.87
N VAL A 103 9.97 -7.11 8.43
CA VAL A 103 10.37 -6.77 7.05
C VAL A 103 11.70 -7.44 6.69
N ILE A 104 12.72 -7.36 7.57
CA ILE A 104 14.03 -8.00 7.33
C ILE A 104 13.88 -9.52 7.22
N ASN A 105 13.14 -10.14 8.14
CA ASN A 105 12.98 -11.59 8.15
C ASN A 105 12.22 -12.09 6.92
N ALA A 106 11.17 -11.36 6.48
CA ALA A 106 10.39 -11.70 5.31
C ALA A 106 11.21 -11.57 4.02
N LEU A 107 12.01 -10.51 3.88
CA LEU A 107 12.89 -10.31 2.73
C LEU A 107 14.04 -11.31 2.65
N ASN A 108 14.43 -11.90 3.78
CA ASN A 108 15.45 -12.95 3.86
C ASN A 108 14.87 -14.38 3.81
N ALA A 109 13.55 -14.54 3.74
CA ALA A 109 12.92 -15.86 3.65
C ALA A 109 13.16 -16.50 2.27
N ASN A 110 13.07 -17.82 2.18
CA ASN A 110 13.17 -18.53 0.89
C ASN A 110 11.85 -18.48 0.12
N VAL A 111 11.43 -17.28 -0.27
CA VAL A 111 10.21 -17.00 -1.05
C VAL A 111 10.57 -16.13 -2.26
N LYS A 112 9.61 -15.79 -3.13
CA LYS A 112 9.88 -14.92 -4.28
C LYS A 112 9.45 -13.49 -4.06
N VAL A 113 8.35 -13.32 -3.33
CA VAL A 113 7.73 -12.02 -3.07
C VAL A 113 7.43 -11.88 -1.58
N PHE A 114 7.71 -10.69 -1.05
CA PHE A 114 7.16 -10.23 0.22
C PHE A 114 6.09 -9.17 -0.04
N MET A 115 4.90 -9.41 0.48
CA MET A 115 3.81 -8.44 0.53
C MET A 115 3.85 -7.71 1.87
N ALA A 116 4.38 -6.49 1.84
CA ALA A 116 4.42 -5.61 3.00
C ALA A 116 3.04 -4.97 3.22
N ASP A 117 2.45 -5.26 4.38
CA ASP A 117 1.02 -5.05 4.59
C ASP A 117 0.72 -3.87 5.54
N PHE A 118 -0.10 -2.95 5.04
CA PHE A 118 -0.69 -1.83 5.79
C PHE A 118 -2.21 -2.01 6.00
N GLU A 119 -2.76 -3.15 5.63
CA GLU A 119 -4.18 -3.48 5.70
C GLU A 119 -4.45 -4.47 6.85
N ASP A 120 -4.94 -5.68 6.56
CA ASP A 120 -5.57 -6.54 7.56
C ASP A 120 -4.62 -7.03 8.67
N SER A 121 -3.32 -7.17 8.40
CA SER A 121 -2.35 -7.59 9.43
C SER A 121 -1.84 -6.43 10.31
N LEU A 122 -2.24 -5.19 10.02
CA LEU A 122 -1.79 -4.00 10.74
C LEU A 122 -2.93 -3.35 11.54
N ALA A 123 -2.74 -3.22 12.86
CA ALA A 123 -3.49 -2.24 13.65
C ALA A 123 -2.98 -0.82 13.29
N PRO A 124 -3.76 0.04 12.60
CA PRO A 124 -3.24 1.19 11.87
C PRO A 124 -3.01 2.43 12.75
N ASP A 125 -2.24 2.27 13.82
CA ASP A 125 -1.78 3.40 14.64
C ASP A 125 -0.90 4.33 13.79
N TRP A 126 -1.05 5.65 13.96
CA TRP A 126 -0.29 6.67 13.22
C TRP A 126 1.23 6.40 13.22
N ARG A 127 1.80 6.12 14.38
CA ARG A 127 3.23 5.81 14.50
C ARG A 127 3.61 4.58 13.67
N LYS A 128 2.78 3.54 13.66
CA LYS A 128 3.08 2.30 12.92
C LYS A 128 3.02 2.50 11.40
N VAL A 129 2.10 3.34 10.91
CA VAL A 129 2.03 3.64 9.47
C VAL A 129 3.22 4.49 9.01
N ILE A 130 3.62 5.50 9.79
CA ILE A 130 4.82 6.31 9.49
C ILE A 130 6.09 5.46 9.59
N ASP A 131 6.26 4.70 10.68
CA ASP A 131 7.38 3.78 10.85
C ASP A 131 7.44 2.74 9.72
N GLY A 132 6.28 2.25 9.27
CA GLY A 132 6.18 1.33 8.15
C GLY A 132 6.76 1.92 6.86
N GLN A 133 6.43 3.17 6.53
CA GLN A 133 6.99 3.85 5.36
C GLN A 133 8.51 4.04 5.48
N ILE A 134 9.01 4.38 6.67
CA ILE A 134 10.45 4.48 6.96
C ILE A 134 11.13 3.12 6.73
N ASN A 135 10.57 2.06 7.29
CA ASN A 135 11.10 0.71 7.16
C ASN A 135 11.16 0.26 5.69
N LEU A 136 10.11 0.53 4.91
CA LEU A 136 10.09 0.17 3.50
C LEU A 136 11.06 1.00 2.66
N ARG A 137 11.20 2.30 2.92
CA ARG A 137 12.22 3.15 2.27
C ARG A 137 13.62 2.60 2.53
N ASP A 138 13.93 2.28 3.78
CA ASP A 138 15.23 1.72 4.16
C ASP A 138 15.44 0.31 3.54
N ALA A 139 14.38 -0.47 3.39
CA ALA A 139 14.41 -1.77 2.72
C ALA A 139 14.67 -1.66 1.22
N VAL A 140 14.03 -0.70 0.51
CA VAL A 140 14.34 -0.40 -0.91
C VAL A 140 15.82 -0.06 -1.05
N ASN A 141 16.32 0.80 -0.16
CA ASN A 141 17.68 1.31 -0.22
C ASN A 141 18.74 0.29 0.24
N GLY A 142 18.33 -0.86 0.76
CA GLY A 142 19.24 -1.89 1.28
C GLY A 142 19.89 -1.52 2.62
N THR A 143 19.42 -0.49 3.31
CA THR A 143 20.02 0.05 4.55
C THR A 143 19.28 -0.35 5.83
N ILE A 144 18.13 -1.04 5.70
CA ILE A 144 17.35 -1.50 6.85
C ILE A 144 18.17 -2.47 7.72
N SER A 145 18.20 -2.17 9.02
CA SER A 145 18.84 -3.00 10.03
C SER A 145 18.11 -2.87 11.37
N TYR A 146 18.21 -3.93 12.19
CA TYR A 146 17.60 -3.98 13.51
C TYR A 146 18.52 -4.73 14.48
N THR A 147 18.70 -4.19 15.69
CA THR A 147 19.45 -4.84 16.77
C THR A 147 18.49 -5.12 17.91
N ASN A 148 18.41 -6.38 18.35
CA ASN A 148 17.56 -6.74 19.49
C ASN A 148 18.27 -6.45 20.83
N GLU A 149 17.53 -6.59 21.93
CA GLU A 149 18.04 -6.38 23.30
C GLU A 149 19.22 -7.30 23.66
N ALA A 150 19.30 -8.48 23.05
CA ALA A 150 20.40 -9.42 23.21
C ALA A 150 21.65 -9.07 22.37
N GLY A 151 21.64 -7.96 21.63
CA GLY A 151 22.75 -7.51 20.78
C GLY A 151 22.85 -8.21 19.42
N LYS A 152 21.89 -9.08 19.06
CA LYS A 152 21.84 -9.72 17.75
C LYS A 152 21.37 -8.73 16.69
N ILE A 153 22.19 -8.55 15.66
CA ILE A 153 21.93 -7.69 14.51
C ILE A 153 21.23 -8.49 13.40
N TYR A 154 20.21 -7.88 12.80
CA TYR A 154 19.46 -8.35 11.65
C TYR A 154 19.66 -7.36 10.50
N GLN A 155 20.09 -7.86 9.34
CA GLN A 155 20.37 -7.11 8.12
C GLN A 155 19.88 -7.91 6.92
N LEU A 156 19.72 -7.25 5.77
CA LEU A 156 19.38 -7.93 4.52
C LEU A 156 20.56 -8.77 4.02
N GLN A 157 20.26 -9.94 3.48
CA GLN A 157 21.24 -10.76 2.78
C GLN A 157 21.60 -10.17 1.41
N PRO A 158 22.77 -10.53 0.82
CA PRO A 158 23.09 -10.16 -0.56
C PRO A 158 22.00 -10.67 -1.52
N ASN A 159 21.54 -9.82 -2.45
CA ASN A 159 20.36 -10.07 -3.30
C ASN A 159 19.05 -10.32 -2.51
N PRO A 160 18.55 -9.32 -1.76
CA PRO A 160 17.24 -9.42 -1.14
C PRO A 160 16.14 -9.59 -2.20
N LEU A 161 15.05 -10.23 -1.80
CA LEU A 161 13.94 -10.55 -2.69
C LEU A 161 13.29 -9.32 -3.34
N CYS A 162 12.58 -9.56 -4.45
CA CYS A 162 11.63 -8.56 -4.94
C CYS A 162 10.45 -8.48 -3.97
N TRP A 163 9.95 -7.28 -3.71
CA TRP A 163 8.79 -7.06 -2.86
C TRP A 163 7.89 -6.00 -3.44
N TYR A 164 6.61 -6.09 -3.06
CA TYR A 164 5.57 -5.13 -3.44
C TYR A 164 4.84 -4.74 -2.16
N ALA A 165 4.73 -3.44 -1.90
CA ALA A 165 3.94 -2.93 -0.79
C ALA A 165 2.51 -2.64 -1.27
N VAL A 166 1.53 -3.16 -0.53
CA VAL A 166 0.11 -2.85 -0.78
C VAL A 166 -0.21 -1.52 -0.10
N CYS A 167 0.38 -0.42 -0.57
CA CYS A 167 -0.10 0.96 -0.41
C CYS A 167 0.82 2.05 -0.99
N ALA A 168 2.05 1.72 -1.41
CA ALA A 168 2.97 2.67 -2.01
C ALA A 168 3.48 2.13 -3.34
N ALA A 169 3.47 2.97 -4.38
CA ALA A 169 3.96 2.69 -5.72
C ALA A 169 5.51 2.53 -5.75
N CYS A 170 6.06 1.61 -4.96
CA CYS A 170 7.46 1.22 -5.02
C CYS A 170 7.54 -0.20 -5.60
N ILE A 171 7.81 -0.27 -6.89
CA ILE A 171 8.30 -1.48 -7.55
C ILE A 171 9.82 -1.47 -7.36
N CYS A 172 10.37 -2.50 -6.72
CA CYS A 172 11.80 -2.63 -6.49
C CYS A 172 12.56 -2.61 -7.84
N ARG A 173 13.41 -1.60 -8.08
CA ARG A 173 14.44 -1.68 -9.13
C ARG A 173 15.62 -2.47 -8.56
N LYS A 174 15.81 -3.72 -9.00
CA LYS A 174 17.10 -4.38 -8.83
C LYS A 174 18.16 -3.54 -9.55
N SER A 175 19.11 -2.99 -8.82
CA SER A 175 20.36 -2.51 -9.41
C SER A 175 21.06 -3.69 -10.08
N MET A 176 21.37 -3.56 -11.38
CA MET A 176 22.25 -4.47 -12.10
C MET A 176 23.68 -4.38 -11.56
#